data_AF-S7RF23-F1
#
_entry.id   AF-S7RF23-F1
#
_cell.length_a   1.000
_cell.length_b   1.000
_cell.length_c   1.000
_cell.angle_alpha   90.00
_cell.angle_beta   90.00
_cell.angle_gamma   90.00
#
_symmetry.space_group_name_H-M   'P 1'
#
loop_
_entity.id
_entity.type
_entity.pdbx_description
1 polymer ?
#
loop_
_entity_poly.entity_id
_entity_poly.type
_entity_poly.pdbx_seq_one_letter_code
_entity_poly.pdbx_strand_id
1 'polypeptide(L)'
;MNLIASPSRSSGLEKDGDTLKDFKVQEDYREFIQGKLDNYLKDYPFEGDDSSKAIEEDRKREVQQNLLILFRKLREGISSSARKDDFALEVYETSLVLAILFSTPLQATTTLSYLLPGLYYTSSSETLKQSGRLLVTLISLLHHMVAAHPSQRTFHQHLSSIPPAFLPRGSDSYRWITSVASSIRTNNYARFEILTRSRPEDASTPSPEPETQSSVRQLDLGLADRAIVTLLDSLRVKARARTWLILRTAYRELWCEPGYDTSQWLERTLALRSVRHPGGDAADACAWLEDREKEGDARKKDGTDIGWVLVKPKQ
;
A
#
# COMPACT_ATOMS: atom_id res chain seq x y z
N MET A 1 17.57 21.82 -13.73
CA MET A 1 17.55 20.98 -14.95
C MET A 1 16.15 21.01 -15.54
N ASN A 2 15.96 21.67 -16.68
CA ASN A 2 14.66 21.76 -17.35
C ASN A 2 14.58 20.70 -18.46
N LEU A 3 13.60 19.80 -18.34
CA LEU A 3 13.07 18.89 -19.36
C LEU A 3 14.06 17.87 -19.97
N ILE A 4 14.46 16.87 -19.16
CA ILE A 4 15.05 15.64 -19.72
C ILE A 4 13.94 14.82 -20.40
N ALA A 5 14.14 14.52 -21.69
CA ALA A 5 13.25 13.71 -22.51
C ALA A 5 13.31 12.23 -22.09
N SER A 6 12.19 11.50 -22.22
CA SER A 6 12.17 10.05 -21.98
C SER A 6 12.85 9.29 -23.13
N PRO A 7 13.65 8.25 -22.85
CA PRO A 7 14.33 7.46 -23.88
C PRO A 7 13.38 6.86 -24.94
N SER A 8 12.16 6.50 -24.53
CA SER A 8 11.17 5.88 -25.44
C SER A 8 10.52 6.83 -26.45
N ARG A 9 10.76 8.16 -26.36
CA ARG A 9 10.20 9.14 -27.31
C ARG A 9 11.23 9.71 -28.29
N SER A 10 12.50 9.53 -28.01
CA SER A 10 13.57 9.92 -28.92
C SER A 10 13.89 8.76 -29.85
N SER A 11 13.44 8.84 -31.10
CA SER A 11 13.71 7.87 -32.17
C SER A 11 15.18 7.84 -32.63
N GLY A 12 16.16 7.96 -31.71
CA GLY A 12 17.59 8.00 -32.01
C GLY A 12 18.08 9.23 -32.80
N LEU A 13 17.19 10.17 -33.13
CA LEU A 13 17.48 11.37 -33.93
C LEU A 13 17.64 12.64 -33.09
N GLU A 14 17.09 12.67 -31.88
CA GLU A 14 17.29 13.78 -30.94
C GLU A 14 18.53 13.54 -30.10
N LYS A 15 19.45 14.51 -30.12
CA LYS A 15 20.75 14.49 -29.43
C LYS A 15 20.64 14.24 -27.91
N ASP A 16 19.46 14.46 -27.33
CA ASP A 16 19.15 14.33 -25.91
C ASP A 16 18.40 13.03 -25.54
N GLY A 17 18.13 12.17 -26.52
CA GLY A 17 17.32 10.97 -26.34
C GLY A 17 17.95 9.87 -25.50
N ASP A 18 19.28 9.77 -25.58
CA ASP A 18 20.07 8.76 -24.87
C ASP A 18 20.68 9.27 -23.57
N THR A 19 20.39 10.52 -23.19
CA THR A 19 21.04 11.18 -22.04
C THR A 19 20.73 10.46 -20.73
N LEU A 20 19.56 9.83 -20.59
CA LEU A 20 19.20 9.04 -19.40
C LEU A 20 19.79 7.61 -19.37
N LYS A 21 20.58 7.21 -20.37
CA LYS A 21 21.38 5.97 -20.27
C LYS A 21 22.66 6.17 -19.47
N ASP A 22 23.15 7.41 -19.39
CA ASP A 22 24.34 7.74 -18.62
C ASP A 22 24.05 7.65 -17.11
N PHE A 23 24.91 6.94 -16.38
CA PHE A 23 24.69 6.65 -14.96
C PHE A 23 24.78 7.91 -14.10
N LYS A 24 25.63 8.87 -14.49
CA LYS A 24 25.78 10.13 -13.77
C LYS A 24 24.55 11.00 -13.96
N VAL A 25 24.02 11.07 -15.19
CA VAL A 25 22.74 11.76 -15.45
C VAL A 25 21.59 11.14 -14.67
N GLN A 26 21.53 9.81 -14.57
CA GLN A 26 20.51 9.13 -13.76
C GLN A 26 20.57 9.56 -12.29
N GLU A 27 21.76 9.64 -11.71
CA GLU A 27 21.99 10.07 -10.32
C GLU A 27 21.58 11.53 -10.11
N ASP A 28 22.01 12.43 -11.00
CA ASP A 28 21.63 13.85 -10.93
C ASP A 28 20.10 14.03 -11.11
N TYR A 29 19.48 13.22 -11.98
CA TYR A 29 18.02 13.22 -12.16
C TYR A 29 17.30 12.69 -10.92
N ARG A 30 17.84 11.66 -10.26
CA ARG A 30 17.31 11.13 -8.99
C ARG A 30 17.40 12.16 -7.86
N GLU A 31 18.46 12.95 -7.80
CA GLU A 31 18.60 14.06 -6.86
C GLU A 31 17.53 15.15 -7.11
N PHE A 32 17.32 15.52 -8.38
CA PHE A 32 16.25 16.43 -8.76
C PHE A 32 14.85 15.92 -8.37
N ILE A 33 14.59 14.62 -8.56
CA ILE A 33 13.33 13.99 -8.13
C ILE A 33 13.19 14.04 -6.61
N GLN A 34 14.28 13.83 -5.86
CA GLN A 34 14.24 13.90 -4.40
C GLN A 34 13.81 15.27 -3.92
N GLY A 35 14.39 16.36 -4.46
CA GLY A 35 13.97 17.70 -4.05
C GLY A 35 12.48 17.96 -4.28
N LYS A 36 11.90 17.39 -5.34
CA LYS A 36 10.44 17.44 -5.57
C LYS A 36 9.65 16.58 -4.58
N LEU A 37 10.16 15.39 -4.25
CA LEU A 37 9.55 14.51 -3.26
C LEU A 37 9.57 15.14 -1.87
N ASP A 38 10.69 15.73 -1.46
CA ASP A 38 10.84 16.40 -0.16
C ASP A 38 9.87 17.59 -0.05
N ASN A 39 9.75 18.39 -1.11
CA ASN A 39 8.77 19.47 -1.18
C ASN A 39 7.33 18.94 -1.06
N TYR A 40 7.01 17.85 -1.78
CA TYR A 40 5.70 17.20 -1.66
C TYR A 40 5.42 16.72 -0.24
N LEU A 41 6.40 16.07 0.41
CA LEU A 41 6.27 15.57 1.78
C LEU A 41 6.09 16.70 2.81
N LYS A 42 6.70 17.86 2.55
CA LYS A 42 6.55 19.07 3.36
C LYS A 42 5.19 19.74 3.16
N ASP A 43 4.74 19.85 1.91
CA ASP A 43 3.49 20.52 1.56
C ASP A 43 2.27 19.66 1.92
N TYR A 44 2.41 18.33 1.89
CA TYR A 44 1.33 17.36 2.14
C TYR A 44 1.77 16.33 3.19
N PRO A 45 1.92 16.74 4.47
CA PRO A 45 2.27 15.80 5.53
C PRO A 45 1.19 14.72 5.66
N PHE A 46 1.61 13.49 5.93
CA PHE A 46 0.70 12.34 6.04
C PHE A 46 -0.20 12.37 7.29
N GLU A 47 0.06 13.26 8.23
CA GLU A 47 -0.65 13.38 9.53
C GLU A 47 -1.61 14.58 9.57
N GLY A 48 -1.86 15.24 8.44
CA GLY A 48 -2.81 16.33 8.35
C GLY A 48 -4.26 15.85 8.31
N ASP A 49 -5.11 16.49 9.12
CA ASP A 49 -6.56 16.32 9.16
C ASP A 49 -7.16 16.44 7.74
N ASP A 50 -7.95 15.44 7.31
CA ASP A 50 -8.53 15.26 5.96
C ASP A 50 -9.63 16.31 5.63
N SER A 51 -9.65 17.44 6.34
CA SER A 51 -10.65 18.51 6.21
C SER A 51 -10.37 19.49 5.06
N SER A 52 -9.43 19.15 4.17
CA SER A 52 -9.05 19.95 3.00
C SER A 52 -10.12 19.96 1.91
N LYS A 53 -10.37 21.16 1.36
CA LYS A 53 -11.33 21.41 0.28
C LYS A 53 -10.94 20.65 -0.99
N ALA A 54 -11.91 20.19 -1.79
CA ALA A 54 -11.71 19.43 -3.04
C ALA A 54 -10.62 19.98 -3.99
N ILE A 55 -10.45 21.31 -4.06
CA ILE A 55 -9.42 21.98 -4.89
C ILE A 55 -7.99 21.59 -4.46
N GLU A 56 -7.76 21.39 -3.16
CA GLU A 56 -6.46 20.99 -2.62
C GLU A 56 -6.16 19.52 -2.92
N GLU A 57 -7.19 18.67 -2.92
CA GLU A 57 -7.06 17.26 -3.31
C GLU A 57 -6.67 17.11 -4.79
N ASP A 58 -7.28 17.88 -5.68
CA ASP A 58 -6.96 17.86 -7.10
C ASP A 58 -5.50 18.26 -7.34
N ARG A 59 -5.05 19.35 -6.73
CA ARG A 59 -3.64 19.79 -6.79
C ARG A 59 -2.70 18.72 -6.23
N LYS A 60 -3.04 18.09 -5.11
CA LYS A 60 -2.26 16.99 -4.51
C LYS A 60 -2.14 15.83 -5.50
N ARG A 61 -3.24 15.43 -6.16
CA ARG A 61 -3.24 14.36 -7.17
C ARG A 61 -2.36 14.71 -8.38
N GLU A 62 -2.40 15.94 -8.86
CA GLU A 62 -1.52 16.39 -9.95
C GLU A 62 -0.04 16.27 -9.59
N VAL A 63 0.36 16.71 -8.38
CA VAL A 63 1.75 16.60 -7.92
C VAL A 63 2.17 15.14 -7.77
N GLN A 64 1.30 14.28 -7.22
CA GLN A 64 1.53 12.84 -7.11
C GLN A 64 1.77 12.19 -8.48
N GLN A 65 0.89 12.48 -9.46
CA GLN A 65 1.03 11.97 -10.82
C GLN A 65 2.33 12.45 -11.47
N ASN A 66 2.70 13.72 -11.29
CA ASN A 66 3.95 14.27 -11.79
C ASN A 66 5.17 13.54 -11.20
N LEU A 67 5.19 13.25 -9.89
CA LEU A 67 6.25 12.46 -9.26
C LEU A 67 6.36 11.07 -9.86
N LEU A 68 5.24 10.36 -10.04
CA LEU A 68 5.22 9.03 -10.65
C LEU A 68 5.74 9.04 -12.08
N ILE A 69 5.41 10.08 -12.86
CA ILE A 69 5.94 10.23 -14.22
C ILE A 69 7.47 10.37 -14.18
N LEU A 70 8.02 11.21 -13.30
CA LEU A 70 9.47 11.38 -13.20
C LEU A 70 10.18 10.07 -12.83
N PHE A 71 9.66 9.34 -11.84
CA PHE A 71 10.19 8.02 -11.48
C PHE A 71 10.07 7.03 -12.63
N ARG A 72 8.97 7.07 -13.41
CA ARG A 72 8.82 6.21 -14.58
C ARG A 72 9.90 6.49 -15.62
N LYS A 73 10.17 7.78 -15.92
CA LYS A 73 11.24 8.16 -16.85
C LYS A 73 12.60 7.64 -16.38
N LEU A 74 12.89 7.78 -15.09
CA LEU A 74 14.14 7.28 -14.52
C LEU A 74 14.26 5.75 -14.65
N ARG A 75 13.18 5.00 -14.36
CA ARG A 75 13.15 3.54 -14.55
C ARG A 75 13.33 3.13 -16.02
N GLU A 76 12.73 3.86 -16.95
CA GLU A 76 12.96 3.66 -18.39
C GLU A 76 14.44 3.86 -18.74
N GLY A 77 15.10 4.89 -18.20
CA GLY A 77 16.55 5.11 -18.37
C GLY A 77 17.40 3.98 -17.80
N ILE A 78 17.15 3.57 -16.56
CA ILE A 78 17.84 2.45 -15.87
C ILE A 78 17.70 1.15 -16.65
N SER A 79 16.48 0.83 -17.10
CA SER A 79 16.23 -0.36 -17.91
C SER A 79 16.95 -0.28 -19.26
N SER A 80 17.00 0.91 -19.88
CA SER A 80 17.65 1.10 -21.18
C SER A 80 19.17 1.03 -21.11
N SER A 81 19.76 1.36 -19.96
CA SER A 81 21.20 1.22 -19.71
C SER A 81 21.58 -0.14 -19.12
N ALA A 82 20.59 -1.01 -18.89
CA ALA A 82 20.75 -2.31 -18.23
C ALA A 82 21.46 -2.24 -16.87
N ARG A 83 21.30 -1.13 -16.14
CA ARG A 83 21.89 -0.92 -14.81
C ARG A 83 21.18 -1.80 -13.76
N LYS A 84 21.97 -2.47 -12.91
CA LYS A 84 21.49 -3.46 -11.90
C LYS A 84 22.16 -3.31 -10.53
N ASP A 85 22.70 -2.13 -10.25
CA ASP A 85 23.40 -1.84 -8.99
C ASP A 85 22.42 -1.35 -7.91
N ASP A 86 22.98 -0.97 -6.76
CA ASP A 86 22.23 -0.50 -5.59
C ASP A 86 21.34 0.72 -5.90
N PHE A 87 21.81 1.59 -6.79
CA PHE A 87 21.02 2.73 -7.28
C PHE A 87 19.75 2.27 -8.00
N ALA A 88 19.88 1.31 -8.92
CA ALA A 88 18.71 0.79 -9.63
C ALA A 88 17.69 0.18 -8.66
N LEU A 89 18.15 -0.54 -7.64
CA LEU A 89 17.27 -1.10 -6.62
C LEU A 89 16.52 -0.04 -5.83
N GLU A 90 17.23 0.94 -5.24
CA GLU A 90 16.62 2.05 -4.49
C GLU A 90 15.53 2.76 -5.31
N VAL A 91 15.81 3.07 -6.58
CA VAL A 91 14.86 3.77 -7.44
C VAL A 91 13.57 2.98 -7.65
N TYR A 92 13.68 1.67 -7.88
CA TYR A 92 12.51 0.82 -8.06
C TYR A 92 11.74 0.60 -6.76
N GLU A 93 12.41 0.49 -5.62
CA GLU A 93 11.78 0.38 -4.30
C GLU A 93 11.01 1.63 -3.94
N THR A 94 11.65 2.80 -4.02
CA THR A 94 11.02 4.09 -3.77
C THR A 94 9.85 4.31 -4.73
N SER A 95 10.01 3.99 -6.01
CA SER A 95 8.90 4.10 -6.95
C SER A 95 7.74 3.15 -6.65
N LEU A 96 8.00 1.93 -6.15
CA LEU A 96 6.96 0.98 -5.77
C LEU A 96 6.16 1.53 -4.59
N VAL A 97 6.87 1.98 -3.55
CA VAL A 97 6.28 2.56 -2.34
C VAL A 97 5.40 3.76 -2.70
N LEU A 98 5.90 4.69 -3.52
CA LEU A 98 5.12 5.85 -3.96
C LEU A 98 3.90 5.45 -4.81
N ALA A 99 4.04 4.47 -5.71
CA ALA A 99 2.90 3.99 -6.50
C ALA A 99 1.78 3.42 -5.63
N ILE A 100 2.12 2.80 -4.50
CA ILE A 100 1.16 2.29 -3.52
C ILE A 100 0.54 3.44 -2.73
N LEU A 101 1.36 4.34 -2.19
CA LEU A 101 0.88 5.48 -1.41
C LEU A 101 -0.06 6.37 -2.22
N PHE A 102 0.22 6.54 -3.51
CA PHE A 102 -0.61 7.31 -4.44
C PHE A 102 -1.69 6.46 -5.13
N SER A 103 -1.97 5.26 -4.60
CA SER A 103 -3.07 4.38 -5.04
C SER A 103 -3.10 4.14 -6.56
N THR A 104 -1.93 3.93 -7.16
CA THR A 104 -1.76 3.71 -8.60
C THR A 104 -1.34 2.24 -8.88
N PRO A 105 -2.29 1.27 -8.79
CA PRO A 105 -1.98 -0.16 -8.78
C PRO A 105 -1.33 -0.67 -10.07
N LEU A 106 -1.62 -0.04 -11.21
CA LEU A 106 -1.00 -0.39 -12.50
C LEU A 106 0.51 -0.12 -12.46
N GLN A 107 0.91 1.04 -11.93
CA GLN A 107 2.34 1.37 -11.81
C GLN A 107 3.04 0.50 -10.77
N ALA A 108 2.39 0.19 -9.65
CA ALA A 108 2.92 -0.74 -8.67
C ALA A 108 3.18 -2.13 -9.30
N THR A 109 2.23 -2.65 -10.07
CA THR A 109 2.37 -3.94 -10.77
C THR A 109 3.52 -3.94 -11.77
N THR A 110 3.62 -2.92 -12.63
CA THR A 110 4.72 -2.81 -13.59
C THR A 110 6.07 -2.68 -12.91
N THR A 111 6.15 -1.96 -11.79
CA THR A 111 7.39 -1.78 -11.02
C THR A 111 7.78 -3.11 -10.35
N LEU A 112 6.82 -3.83 -9.77
CA LEU A 112 7.03 -5.14 -9.16
C LEU A 112 7.60 -6.17 -10.14
N SER A 113 7.08 -6.26 -11.37
CA SER A 113 7.54 -7.25 -12.34
C SER A 113 9.02 -7.12 -12.73
N TYR A 114 9.59 -5.92 -12.64
CA TYR A 114 11.01 -5.68 -12.87
C TYR A 114 11.83 -5.83 -11.58
N LEU A 115 11.31 -5.34 -10.46
CA LEU A 115 11.96 -5.40 -9.16
C LEU A 115 12.10 -6.86 -8.68
N LEU A 116 11.05 -7.67 -8.84
CA LEU A 116 10.96 -9.08 -8.48
C LEU A 116 10.49 -9.90 -9.69
N PRO A 117 11.22 -10.95 -10.13
CA PRO A 117 12.47 -11.49 -9.59
C PRO A 117 13.74 -10.75 -10.07
N GLY A 118 13.60 -9.84 -11.04
CA GLY A 118 14.71 -9.31 -11.85
C GLY A 118 15.84 -8.72 -11.02
N LEU A 119 15.63 -7.59 -10.35
CA LEU A 119 16.70 -6.90 -9.62
C LEU A 119 17.05 -7.57 -8.29
N TYR A 120 16.06 -8.10 -7.59
CA TYR A 120 16.27 -8.65 -6.24
C TYR A 120 16.82 -10.07 -6.19
N TYR A 121 16.30 -10.99 -7.01
CA TYR A 121 16.70 -12.41 -6.92
C TYR A 121 17.97 -12.69 -7.71
N THR A 122 18.29 -11.87 -8.72
CA THR A 122 19.50 -12.06 -9.53
C THR A 122 20.71 -11.29 -9.01
N SER A 123 20.54 -10.34 -8.10
CA SER A 123 21.66 -9.60 -7.51
C SER A 123 22.43 -10.45 -6.51
N SER A 124 23.73 -10.63 -6.78
CA SER A 124 24.67 -11.34 -5.91
C SER A 124 25.12 -10.51 -4.71
N SER A 125 25.01 -9.19 -4.79
CA SER A 125 25.45 -8.22 -3.76
C SER A 125 24.84 -8.52 -2.39
N GLU A 126 25.68 -8.74 -1.38
CA GLU A 126 25.29 -9.01 0.01
C GLU A 126 24.81 -7.77 0.76
N THR A 127 25.31 -6.58 0.41
CA THR A 127 24.91 -5.29 1.00
C THR A 127 23.47 -4.93 0.64
N LEU A 128 23.03 -5.29 -0.58
CA LEU A 128 21.65 -5.16 -1.05
C LEU A 128 20.63 -6.05 -0.32
N LYS A 129 21.09 -6.98 0.52
CA LYS A 129 20.24 -8.06 1.05
C LYS A 129 19.50 -7.72 2.33
N GLN A 130 19.83 -6.65 3.04
CA GLN A 130 19.41 -6.52 4.43
C GLN A 130 18.38 -5.39 4.65
N SER A 131 18.62 -4.18 4.16
CA SER A 131 17.69 -3.06 4.38
C SER A 131 16.51 -3.10 3.40
N GLY A 132 15.27 -3.08 3.91
CA GLY A 132 14.06 -2.95 3.10
C GLY A 132 13.54 -4.21 2.40
N ARG A 133 14.36 -5.25 2.21
CA ARG A 133 13.97 -6.52 1.55
C ARG A 133 12.67 -7.10 2.09
N LEU A 134 12.58 -7.25 3.42
CA LEU A 134 11.41 -7.83 4.06
C LEU A 134 10.17 -6.97 3.77
N LEU A 135 10.30 -5.65 3.88
CA LEU A 135 9.23 -4.70 3.61
C LEU A 135 8.74 -4.80 2.17
N VAL A 136 9.64 -4.78 1.19
CA VAL A 136 9.31 -4.92 -0.24
C VAL A 136 8.65 -6.26 -0.52
N THR A 137 9.13 -7.33 0.12
CA THR A 137 8.53 -8.67 -0.01
C THR A 137 7.09 -8.68 0.53
N LEU A 138 6.86 -8.13 1.72
CA LEU A 138 5.53 -8.02 2.32
C LEU A 138 4.61 -7.11 1.48
N ILE A 139 5.12 -5.97 1.01
CA ILE A 139 4.43 -5.07 0.09
C ILE A 139 3.98 -5.83 -1.17
N SER A 140 4.88 -6.60 -1.80
CA SER A 140 4.56 -7.35 -3.02
C SER A 140 3.45 -8.39 -2.78
N LEU A 141 3.50 -9.10 -1.65
CA LEU A 141 2.51 -10.09 -1.26
C LEU A 141 1.14 -9.45 -1.00
N LEU A 142 1.11 -8.36 -0.22
CA LEU A 142 -0.10 -7.61 0.05
C LEU A 142 -0.70 -7.01 -1.23
N HIS A 143 0.12 -6.46 -2.12
CA HIS A 143 -0.32 -5.97 -3.42
C HIS A 143 -1.03 -7.06 -4.22
N HIS A 144 -0.46 -8.27 -4.29
CA HIS A 144 -1.11 -9.39 -4.97
C HIS A 144 -2.45 -9.79 -4.32
N MET A 145 -2.56 -9.73 -3.00
CA MET A 145 -3.82 -9.97 -2.29
C MET A 145 -4.88 -8.90 -2.61
N VAL A 146 -4.48 -7.62 -2.62
CA VAL A 146 -5.38 -6.51 -2.95
C VAL A 146 -5.81 -6.59 -4.41
N ALA A 147 -4.87 -6.77 -5.34
CA ALA A 147 -5.13 -6.74 -6.77
C ALA A 147 -6.03 -7.90 -7.23
N ALA A 148 -5.85 -9.10 -6.68
CA ALA A 148 -6.60 -10.28 -7.10
C ALA A 148 -7.84 -10.60 -6.25
N HIS A 149 -8.14 -9.79 -5.22
CA HIS A 149 -9.31 -10.01 -4.36
C HIS A 149 -10.60 -10.16 -5.18
N PRO A 150 -11.45 -11.18 -4.93
CA PRO A 150 -11.41 -12.09 -3.77
C PRO A 150 -10.52 -13.33 -3.92
N SER A 151 -9.94 -13.56 -5.10
CA SER A 151 -9.04 -14.69 -5.32
C SER A 151 -7.71 -14.51 -4.58
N GLN A 152 -7.14 -15.62 -4.12
CA GLN A 152 -5.81 -15.66 -3.50
C GLN A 152 -4.78 -16.42 -4.34
N ARG A 153 -5.14 -16.76 -5.59
CA ARG A 153 -4.29 -17.57 -6.47
C ARG A 153 -2.94 -16.90 -6.74
N THR A 154 -2.96 -15.63 -7.11
CA THR A 154 -1.74 -14.85 -7.42
C THR A 154 -0.84 -14.71 -6.19
N PHE A 155 -1.44 -14.46 -5.01
CA PHE A 155 -0.72 -14.43 -3.74
C PHE A 155 0.01 -15.74 -3.46
N HIS A 156 -0.67 -16.89 -3.58
CA HIS A 156 -0.03 -18.18 -3.31
C HIS A 156 1.03 -18.55 -4.35
N GLN A 157 0.80 -18.23 -5.62
CA GLN A 157 1.79 -18.41 -6.68
C GLN A 157 3.04 -17.58 -6.40
N HIS A 158 2.88 -16.30 -6.06
CA HIS A 158 4.00 -15.42 -5.71
C HIS A 158 4.69 -15.87 -4.41
N LEU A 159 3.94 -16.22 -3.37
CA LEU A 159 4.50 -16.74 -2.12
C LEU A 159 5.37 -17.97 -2.33
N SER A 160 4.98 -18.85 -3.26
CA SER A 160 5.74 -20.06 -3.59
C SER A 160 7.02 -19.79 -4.38
N SER A 161 7.10 -18.66 -5.10
CA SER A 161 8.28 -18.29 -5.90
C SER A 161 9.31 -17.45 -5.13
N ILE A 162 8.94 -16.91 -3.95
CA ILE A 162 9.85 -16.13 -3.10
C ILE A 162 10.93 -17.05 -2.51
N PRO A 163 12.24 -16.73 -2.67
CA PRO A 163 13.30 -17.50 -2.05
C PRO A 163 13.22 -17.47 -0.52
N PRO A 164 13.52 -18.57 0.20
CA PRO A 164 13.44 -18.62 1.67
C PRO A 164 14.29 -17.57 2.39
N ALA A 165 15.36 -17.08 1.76
CA ALA A 165 16.21 -16.01 2.28
C ALA A 165 15.52 -14.63 2.35
N PHE A 166 14.38 -14.46 1.66
CA PHE A 166 13.60 -13.22 1.65
C PHE A 166 12.47 -13.23 2.64
N LEU A 167 11.87 -14.41 2.84
CA LEU A 167 10.81 -14.61 3.80
C LEU A 167 10.94 -16.02 4.38
N PRO A 168 11.76 -16.18 5.44
CA PRO A 168 11.95 -17.49 6.06
C PRO A 168 10.62 -18.06 6.54
N ARG A 169 10.33 -19.32 6.22
CA ARG A 169 9.02 -19.94 6.55
C ARG A 169 8.73 -19.99 8.05
N GLY A 170 9.77 -19.93 8.88
CA GLY A 170 9.66 -19.87 10.33
C GLY A 170 9.49 -18.47 10.91
N SER A 171 9.63 -17.40 10.12
CA SER A 171 9.58 -16.03 10.62
C SER A 171 8.17 -15.59 10.99
N ASP A 172 8.06 -14.65 11.93
CA ASP A 172 6.77 -14.10 12.33
C ASP A 172 6.09 -13.36 11.19
N SER A 173 6.85 -12.68 10.32
CA SER A 173 6.31 -12.03 9.12
C SER A 173 5.68 -13.03 8.15
N TYR A 174 6.26 -14.23 7.97
CA TYR A 174 5.65 -15.29 7.16
C TYR A 174 4.35 -15.80 7.78
N ARG A 175 4.35 -16.07 9.09
CA ARG A 175 3.14 -16.53 9.81
C ARG A 175 2.04 -15.47 9.80
N TRP A 176 2.41 -14.20 9.93
CA TRP A 176 1.50 -13.07 9.88
C TRP A 176 0.83 -12.95 8.51
N ILE A 177 1.60 -12.82 7.43
CA ILE A 177 1.02 -12.62 6.09
C ILE A 177 0.17 -13.82 5.64
N THR A 178 0.57 -15.04 5.98
CA THR A 178 -0.22 -16.25 5.70
C THR A 178 -1.48 -16.34 6.57
N SER A 179 -1.43 -15.87 7.83
CA SER A 179 -2.62 -15.76 8.69
C SER A 179 -3.61 -14.72 8.16
N VAL A 180 -3.13 -13.58 7.67
CA VAL A 180 -3.96 -12.54 7.03
C VAL A 180 -4.66 -13.13 5.81
N ALA A 181 -3.92 -13.80 4.91
CA ALA A 181 -4.50 -14.50 3.76
C ALA A 181 -5.53 -15.55 4.18
N SER A 182 -5.18 -16.43 5.12
CA SER A 182 -6.10 -17.46 5.60
C SER A 182 -7.38 -16.87 6.19
N SER A 183 -7.30 -15.80 6.98
CA SER A 183 -8.49 -15.17 7.59
C SER A 183 -9.47 -14.63 6.55
N ILE A 184 -8.98 -14.05 5.45
CA ILE A 184 -9.85 -13.60 4.35
C ILE A 184 -10.50 -14.80 3.65
N ARG A 185 -9.72 -15.86 3.38
CA ARG A 185 -10.22 -17.07 2.68
C ARG A 185 -11.30 -17.78 3.48
N THR A 186 -11.15 -17.86 4.79
CA THR A 186 -12.11 -18.50 5.69
C THR A 186 -13.22 -17.56 6.15
N ASN A 187 -13.30 -16.34 5.62
CA ASN A 187 -14.24 -15.30 6.06
C ASN A 187 -14.20 -15.04 7.58
N ASN A 188 -13.04 -15.22 8.23
CA ASN A 188 -12.87 -14.94 9.65
C ASN A 188 -12.44 -13.48 9.82
N TYR A 189 -13.40 -12.57 9.63
CA TYR A 189 -13.14 -11.13 9.57
C TYR A 189 -12.74 -10.52 10.92
N ALA A 190 -13.21 -11.10 12.04
CA ALA A 190 -12.75 -10.70 13.37
C ALA A 190 -11.25 -10.96 13.56
N ARG A 191 -10.76 -12.14 13.16
CA ARG A 191 -9.32 -12.43 13.17
C ARG A 191 -8.56 -11.55 12.19
N PHE A 192 -9.13 -11.30 11.01
CA PHE A 192 -8.53 -10.41 10.02
C PHE A 192 -8.35 -8.98 10.56
N GLU A 193 -9.34 -8.42 11.25
CA GLU A 193 -9.25 -7.11 11.88
C GLU A 193 -8.08 -7.05 12.88
N ILE A 194 -8.00 -8.01 13.80
CA ILE A 194 -6.92 -8.08 14.81
C ILE A 194 -5.55 -8.15 14.13
N LEU A 195 -5.39 -9.06 13.15
CA LEU A 195 -4.12 -9.25 12.45
C LEU A 195 -3.67 -8.03 11.65
N THR A 196 -4.61 -7.20 11.20
CA THR A 196 -4.31 -6.01 10.38
C THR A 196 -4.22 -4.73 11.21
N ARG A 197 -4.54 -4.80 12.51
CA ARG A 197 -4.43 -3.67 13.44
C ARG A 197 -3.05 -3.55 14.06
N SER A 198 -2.43 -4.69 14.37
CA SER A 198 -1.10 -4.74 15.00
C SER A 198 -0.14 -5.46 14.07
N ARG A 199 0.91 -4.76 13.64
CA ARG A 199 1.97 -5.40 12.87
C ARG A 199 2.90 -6.13 13.84
N PRO A 200 3.40 -7.33 13.50
CA PRO A 200 4.36 -8.04 14.36
C PRO A 200 5.67 -7.28 14.64
N GLU A 201 6.01 -6.26 13.86
CA GLU A 201 7.27 -5.52 14.00
C GLU A 201 7.25 -4.38 15.03
N ASP A 202 6.09 -4.03 15.59
CA ASP A 202 5.99 -3.03 16.68
C ASP A 202 6.67 -3.51 18.00
N ALA A 203 7.19 -4.73 18.04
CA ALA A 203 7.79 -5.32 19.25
C ALA A 203 9.32 -5.39 19.25
N SER A 204 10.03 -5.21 18.13
CA SER A 204 11.47 -5.53 18.08
C SER A 204 12.25 -4.89 16.92
N THR A 205 12.26 -3.57 16.81
CA THR A 205 13.31 -2.90 16.04
C THR A 205 14.31 -2.28 17.02
N PRO A 206 15.53 -2.82 17.17
CA PRO A 206 16.58 -2.14 17.90
C PRO A 206 16.86 -0.79 17.24
N SER A 207 16.96 0.25 18.08
CA SER A 207 17.33 1.60 17.69
C SER A 207 18.61 1.57 16.84
N PRO A 208 18.64 2.19 15.65
CA PRO A 208 19.85 2.21 14.85
C PRO A 208 20.92 3.03 15.58
N GLU A 209 22.00 2.36 15.98
CA GLU A 209 23.25 3.06 16.28
C GLU A 209 23.70 3.86 15.04
N PRO A 210 24.31 5.03 15.23
CA PRO A 210 24.66 5.93 14.13
C PRO A 210 25.83 5.34 13.32
N GLU A 211 25.53 4.50 12.34
CA GLU A 211 26.55 3.98 11.42
C GLU A 211 26.86 4.96 10.29
N THR A 212 28.16 5.18 10.17
CA THR A 212 28.99 5.80 9.13
C THR A 212 28.34 6.07 7.76
N GLN A 213 28.56 7.30 7.27
CA GLN A 213 28.10 7.88 6.00
C GLN A 213 28.37 7.00 4.77
N SER A 214 27.49 6.04 4.50
CA SER A 214 27.32 5.46 3.17
C SER A 214 26.66 6.51 2.27
N SER A 215 27.28 6.82 1.13
CA SER A 215 26.73 7.76 0.13
C SER A 215 25.54 7.21 -0.64
N VAL A 216 25.18 5.93 -0.42
CA VAL A 216 24.09 5.26 -1.14
C VAL A 216 22.78 5.49 -0.40
N ARG A 217 21.84 6.17 -1.06
CA ARG A 217 20.49 6.38 -0.53
C ARG A 217 19.81 5.03 -0.31
N GLN A 218 19.21 4.85 0.86
CA GLN A 218 18.46 3.65 1.21
C GLN A 218 16.96 3.93 1.16
N LEU A 219 16.16 2.88 1.05
CA LEU A 219 14.71 2.96 1.18
C LEU A 219 14.32 3.60 2.51
N ASP A 220 13.48 4.64 2.44
CA ASP A 220 12.86 5.21 3.62
C ASP A 220 11.89 4.17 4.22
N LEU A 221 12.30 3.59 5.35
CA LEU A 221 11.53 2.57 6.08
C LEU A 221 10.16 3.10 6.51
N GLY A 222 10.05 4.38 6.86
CA GLY A 222 8.79 5.00 7.24
C GLY A 222 7.80 5.09 6.06
N LEU A 223 8.29 5.38 4.85
CA LEU A 223 7.45 5.35 3.66
C LEU A 223 7.02 3.92 3.30
N ALA A 224 7.92 2.94 3.43
CA ALA A 224 7.61 1.54 3.17
C ALA A 224 6.56 0.98 4.16
N ASP A 225 6.66 1.32 5.44
CA ASP A 225 5.67 0.96 6.46
C ASP A 225 4.31 1.59 6.16
N ARG A 226 4.29 2.86 5.75
CA ARG A 226 3.05 3.53 5.29
C ARG A 226 2.44 2.87 4.06
N ALA A 227 3.26 2.35 3.14
CA ALA A 227 2.77 1.60 1.99
C ALA A 227 2.12 0.28 2.41
N ILE A 228 2.69 -0.44 3.38
CA ILE A 228 2.08 -1.64 3.98
C ILE A 228 0.73 -1.30 4.59
N VAL A 229 0.67 -0.25 5.44
CA VAL A 229 -0.59 0.22 6.05
C VAL A 229 -1.62 0.58 4.99
N THR A 230 -1.22 1.24 3.91
CA THR A 230 -2.09 1.61 2.79
C THR A 230 -2.67 0.39 2.07
N LEU A 231 -1.86 -0.65 1.86
CA LEU A 231 -2.33 -1.91 1.27
C LEU A 231 -3.27 -2.66 2.21
N LEU A 232 -2.98 -2.68 3.52
CA LEU A 232 -3.85 -3.29 4.52
C LEU A 232 -5.21 -2.59 4.57
N ASP A 233 -5.23 -1.26 4.53
CA ASP A 233 -6.47 -0.49 4.50
C ASP A 233 -7.26 -0.76 3.21
N SER A 234 -6.59 -0.77 2.05
CA SER A 234 -7.20 -1.17 0.77
C SER A 234 -7.80 -2.58 0.82
N LEU A 235 -7.12 -3.52 1.49
CA LEU A 235 -7.59 -4.88 1.69
C LEU A 235 -8.79 -4.93 2.64
N ARG A 236 -8.79 -4.13 3.71
CA ARG A 236 -9.92 -3.97 4.64
C ARG A 236 -11.15 -3.43 3.94
N VAL A 237 -11.01 -2.40 3.08
CA VAL A 237 -12.13 -1.86 2.29
C VAL A 237 -12.77 -2.96 1.43
N LYS A 238 -11.97 -3.77 0.73
CA LYS A 238 -12.48 -4.87 -0.08
C LYS A 238 -13.13 -5.98 0.75
N ALA A 239 -12.48 -6.38 1.85
CA ALA A 239 -13.01 -7.39 2.76
C ALA A 239 -14.33 -6.92 3.41
N ARG A 240 -14.41 -5.65 3.80
CA ARG A 240 -15.61 -5.01 4.37
C ARG A 240 -16.77 -5.05 3.39
N ALA A 241 -16.55 -4.68 2.12
CA ALA A 241 -17.60 -4.73 1.09
C ALA A 241 -18.19 -6.14 0.95
N ARG A 242 -17.34 -7.18 0.93
CA ARG A 242 -17.79 -8.57 0.89
C ARG A 242 -18.51 -8.99 2.17
N THR A 243 -17.97 -8.64 3.32
CA THR A 243 -18.56 -8.95 4.63
C THR A 243 -19.93 -8.34 4.77
N TRP A 244 -20.09 -7.08 4.34
CA TRP A 244 -21.35 -6.38 4.35
C TRP A 244 -22.42 -7.08 3.51
N LEU A 245 -22.07 -7.57 2.32
CA LEU A 245 -22.98 -8.36 1.50
C LEU A 245 -23.46 -9.62 2.23
N ILE A 246 -22.56 -10.32 2.93
CA ILE A 246 -22.89 -11.50 3.73
C ILE A 246 -23.83 -11.10 4.89
N LEU A 247 -23.52 -10.03 5.62
CA LEU A 247 -24.34 -9.57 6.73
C LEU A 247 -25.77 -9.22 6.29
N ARG A 248 -25.94 -8.50 5.18
CA ARG A 248 -27.25 -8.15 4.63
C ARG A 248 -28.09 -9.35 4.20
N THR A 249 -27.46 -10.48 3.90
CA THR A 249 -28.19 -11.71 3.54
C THR A 249 -28.50 -12.58 4.77
N ALA A 250 -27.61 -12.59 5.75
CA ALA A 250 -27.73 -13.40 6.96
C ALA A 250 -28.61 -12.75 8.06
N TYR A 251 -28.61 -11.42 8.15
CA TYR A 251 -29.30 -10.69 9.20
C TYR A 251 -30.38 -9.77 8.61
N ARG A 252 -31.52 -9.69 9.30
CA ARG A 252 -32.62 -8.77 8.95
C ARG A 252 -32.48 -7.44 9.68
N GLU A 253 -32.02 -7.48 10.93
CA GLU A 253 -31.96 -6.32 11.82
C GLU A 253 -30.64 -6.31 12.60
N LEU A 254 -30.13 -5.12 12.88
CA LEU A 254 -28.98 -4.87 13.75
C LEU A 254 -29.37 -3.83 14.81
N TRP A 255 -28.77 -3.93 15.99
CA TRP A 255 -28.97 -2.99 17.09
C TRP A 255 -27.63 -2.34 17.42
N CYS A 256 -27.54 -1.03 17.26
CA CYS A 256 -26.32 -0.27 17.50
C CYS A 256 -26.56 0.72 18.64
N GLU A 257 -26.65 0.21 19.86
CA GLU A 257 -26.78 1.00 21.07
C GLU A 257 -25.44 1.05 21.82
N PRO A 258 -25.01 2.22 22.34
CA PRO A 258 -23.80 2.33 23.14
C PRO A 258 -23.87 1.41 24.36
N GLY A 259 -22.98 0.42 24.43
CA GLY A 259 -22.92 -0.56 25.52
C GLY A 259 -23.36 -1.98 25.15
N TYR A 260 -23.93 -2.19 23.96
CA TYR A 260 -24.22 -3.53 23.45
C TYR A 260 -23.02 -4.10 22.68
N ASP A 261 -22.78 -5.40 22.83
CA ASP A 261 -21.72 -6.11 22.11
C ASP A 261 -21.93 -6.09 20.59
N THR A 262 -23.16 -5.90 20.10
CA THR A 262 -23.48 -5.87 18.66
C THR A 262 -22.77 -4.75 17.92
N SER A 263 -22.68 -3.53 18.49
CA SER A 263 -21.99 -2.41 17.84
C SER A 263 -20.50 -2.70 17.70
N GLN A 264 -19.87 -3.13 18.80
CA GLN A 264 -18.45 -3.50 18.81
C GLN A 264 -18.16 -4.73 17.93
N TRP A 265 -19.06 -5.70 17.92
CA TRP A 265 -19.00 -6.85 17.02
C TRP A 265 -19.04 -6.42 15.56
N LEU A 266 -19.90 -5.45 15.22
CA LEU A 266 -20.00 -4.93 13.86
C LEU A 266 -18.74 -4.16 13.45
N GLU A 267 -18.21 -3.30 14.33
CA GLU A 267 -16.93 -2.61 14.13
C GLU A 267 -15.79 -3.59 13.84
N ARG A 268 -15.67 -4.63 14.67
CA ARG A 268 -14.64 -5.68 14.55
C ARG A 268 -14.84 -6.50 13.27
N THR A 269 -16.08 -6.88 12.98
CA THR A 269 -16.41 -7.72 11.82
C THR A 269 -16.22 -6.98 10.50
N LEU A 270 -16.52 -5.69 10.44
CA LEU A 270 -16.35 -4.85 9.25
C LEU A 270 -14.98 -4.16 9.19
N ALA A 271 -14.13 -4.35 10.20
CA ALA A 271 -12.84 -3.66 10.35
C ALA A 271 -12.99 -2.14 10.09
N LEU A 272 -13.95 -1.49 10.77
CA LEU A 272 -14.29 -0.07 10.55
C LEU A 272 -13.17 0.88 11.01
N ARG A 273 -12.35 0.45 11.97
CA ARG A 273 -11.22 1.23 12.47
C ARG A 273 -10.15 1.36 11.39
N SER A 274 -9.68 2.58 11.16
CA SER A 274 -8.56 2.82 10.25
C SER A 274 -7.28 2.19 10.79
N VAL A 275 -6.48 1.58 9.92
CA VAL A 275 -5.11 1.14 10.27
C VAL A 275 -4.19 2.37 10.44
N ARG A 276 -4.45 3.44 9.69
CA ARG A 276 -3.61 4.65 9.64
C ARG A 276 -3.70 5.48 10.92
N HIS A 277 -4.89 5.53 11.53
CA HIS A 277 -5.17 6.37 12.69
C HIS A 277 -5.82 5.54 13.80
N PRO A 278 -5.04 4.73 14.54
CA PRO A 278 -5.58 3.86 15.59
C PRO A 278 -6.23 4.62 16.76
N GLY A 279 -5.93 5.91 16.90
CA GLY A 279 -6.54 6.83 17.88
C GLY A 279 -7.41 7.93 17.28
N GLY A 280 -7.62 7.96 15.96
CA GLY A 280 -8.62 8.85 15.35
C GLY A 280 -10.04 8.40 15.75
N ASP A 281 -11.02 9.29 15.60
CA ASP A 281 -12.43 8.94 15.74
C ASP A 281 -12.73 7.76 14.82
N ALA A 282 -12.73 6.56 15.40
CA ALA A 282 -13.10 5.36 14.70
C ALA A 282 -14.48 5.62 14.11
N ALA A 283 -14.66 5.30 12.82
CA ALA A 283 -15.99 5.35 12.22
C ALA A 283 -16.92 4.47 13.08
N ASP A 284 -17.74 5.14 13.88
CA ASP A 284 -18.72 4.49 14.74
C ASP A 284 -19.61 3.63 13.84
N ALA A 285 -19.94 2.42 14.30
CA ALA A 285 -20.85 1.55 13.60
C ALA A 285 -22.16 2.27 13.22
N CYS A 286 -22.65 3.15 14.09
CA CYS A 286 -23.82 3.99 13.80
C CYS A 286 -23.58 4.94 12.62
N ALA A 287 -22.51 5.73 12.66
CA ALA A 287 -22.16 6.67 11.58
C ALA A 287 -21.95 5.94 10.25
N TRP A 288 -21.30 4.77 10.29
CA TRP A 288 -21.12 3.94 9.11
C TRP A 288 -22.44 3.41 8.55
N LEU A 289 -23.38 3.00 9.41
CA LEU A 289 -24.72 2.57 9.00
C LEU A 289 -25.56 3.71 8.43
N GLU A 290 -25.41 4.94 8.92
CA GLU A 290 -26.03 6.12 8.33
C GLU A 290 -25.56 6.36 6.88
N ASP A 291 -24.27 6.13 6.61
CA ASP A 291 -23.77 6.18 5.23
C ASP A 291 -24.34 5.04 4.37
N ARG A 292 -24.52 3.83 4.95
CA ARG A 292 -25.19 2.73 4.25
C ARG A 292 -26.67 3.00 3.99
N GLU A 293 -27.34 3.77 4.84
CA GLU A 293 -28.73 4.19 4.64
C GLU A 293 -28.88 5.13 3.44
N LYS A 294 -27.95 6.07 3.28
CA LYS A 294 -27.89 6.94 2.09
C LYS A 294 -27.72 6.14 0.79
N GLU A 295 -27.03 5.00 0.85
CA GLU A 295 -26.87 4.08 -0.28
C GLU A 295 -28.05 3.11 -0.47
N GLY A 296 -29.05 3.13 0.44
CA GLY A 296 -30.22 2.26 0.39
C GLY A 296 -29.97 0.81 0.85
N ASP A 297 -28.84 0.57 1.52
CA ASP A 297 -28.41 -0.74 1.99
C ASP A 297 -28.95 -1.09 3.39
N ALA A 298 -29.27 -0.06 4.19
CA ALA A 298 -29.86 -0.15 5.50
C ALA A 298 -30.97 0.91 5.65
N ARG A 299 -31.85 0.77 6.64
CA ARG A 299 -32.85 1.78 7.01
C ARG A 299 -33.00 1.81 8.52
N LYS A 300 -33.23 2.99 9.12
CA LYS A 300 -33.61 3.08 10.53
C LYS A 300 -34.95 2.38 10.76
N LYS A 301 -35.08 1.68 11.89
CA LYS A 301 -36.28 0.94 12.26
C LYS A 301 -37.32 1.92 12.83
N ASP A 302 -38.55 1.83 12.34
CA ASP A 302 -39.64 2.69 12.79
C ASP A 302 -39.81 2.61 14.32
N GLY A 303 -39.76 3.77 14.98
CA GLY A 303 -39.97 3.90 16.42
C GLY A 303 -38.73 3.70 17.30
N THR A 304 -37.53 3.49 16.74
CA THR A 304 -36.28 3.40 17.50
C THR A 304 -35.10 4.04 16.76
N ASP A 305 -34.36 4.93 17.41
CA ASP A 305 -33.16 5.57 16.81
C ASP A 305 -31.94 4.63 16.75
N ILE A 306 -31.98 3.50 17.45
CA ILE A 306 -30.87 2.55 17.63
C ILE A 306 -30.99 1.27 16.79
N GLY A 307 -32.17 1.04 16.19
CA GLY A 307 -32.48 -0.16 15.43
C GLY A 307 -32.29 0.05 13.93
N TRP A 308 -31.65 -0.90 13.27
CA TRP A 308 -31.37 -0.86 11.84
C TRP A 308 -31.97 -2.08 11.14
N VAL A 309 -32.64 -1.87 10.01
CA VAL A 309 -33.15 -2.94 9.14
C VAL A 309 -32.25 -3.04 7.91
N LEU A 310 -31.68 -4.21 7.67
CA LEU A 310 -30.81 -4.46 6.52
C LEU A 310 -31.64 -4.77 5.27
N VAL A 311 -31.35 -4.06 4.18
CA VAL A 311 -32.02 -4.28 2.90
C VAL A 311 -31.30 -5.40 2.17
N LYS A 312 -32.00 -6.49 1.83
CA LYS A 312 -31.38 -7.59 1.08
C LYS A 312 -30.84 -7.10 -0.27
N PRO A 313 -29.64 -7.54 -0.69
CA PRO A 313 -29.11 -7.20 -2.00
C PRO A 313 -30.06 -7.70 -3.10
N LYS A 314 -30.25 -6.89 -4.14
CA LYS A 314 -30.98 -7.31 -5.34
C LYS A 314 -30.15 -8.41 -6.03
N GLN A 315 -30.77 -9.57 -6.25
CA GLN A 315 -30.16 -10.68 -7.01
C GLN A 315 -30.08 -10.32 -8.50
#